data_AF-A0A3D5VDP4-F1
#
_entry.id   AF-A0A3D5VDP4-F1
#
_cell.length_a   1.000
_cell.length_b   1.000
_cell.length_c   1.000
_cell.angle_alpha   90.00
_cell.angle_beta   90.00
_cell.angle_gamma   90.00
#
_symmetry.space_group_name_H-M   'P 1'
#
loop_
_entity.id
_entity.type
_entity.pdbx_description
1 polymer ?
#
loop_
_entity_poly.entity_id
_entity_poly.type
_entity_poly.pdbx_seq_one_letter_code
_entity_poly.pdbx_strand_id
1 'polypeptide(L)'
;KNEKIELFPAKTLRKQEKALPLDFSNFDKIPTNSHIYIDDGNIDLKIIDSCSKFLIAQVVLPGIVYSNKGVNIPSLNLQNNNIITDKDKTDIGFAVKHQVDIIAQSFVRNKQDIQNLKKLLAQKNYSAEVVAKIENRSGIDNIEAILPLVEGIMIARGDMGVLLPIYEVPVRQKQLLLACQNFGKFSIVATQMLESMKENLKPTRAEVSDVANAVWDKADYVMLSAETAIGKYPVETVQMMQQIIDYTYSFTS
;
A
#
# COMPACT_ATOMS: atom_id res chain seq x y z
N LYS A 1 1.48 -21.19 -15.29
CA LYS A 1 2.57 -21.48 -14.31
C LYS A 1 3.80 -21.97 -15.08
N ASN A 2 5.00 -21.57 -14.69
CA ASN A 2 6.29 -21.85 -15.36
C ASN A 2 6.48 -21.27 -16.77
N GLU A 3 5.53 -20.50 -17.27
CA GLU A 3 5.69 -19.82 -18.55
C GLU A 3 6.73 -18.70 -18.42
N LYS A 4 7.48 -18.46 -19.50
CA LYS A 4 8.35 -17.30 -19.61
C LYS A 4 7.61 -16.16 -20.27
N ILE A 5 7.67 -14.99 -19.65
CA ILE A 5 7.08 -13.76 -20.16
C ILE A 5 8.14 -12.68 -20.27
N GLU A 6 8.03 -11.85 -21.30
CA GLU A 6 8.86 -10.64 -21.46
C GLU A 6 8.15 -9.47 -20.78
N LEU A 7 8.88 -8.68 -19.99
CA LEU A 7 8.39 -7.41 -19.45
C LEU A 7 9.20 -6.28 -20.06
N PHE A 8 8.52 -5.24 -20.54
CA PHE A 8 9.14 -4.17 -21.33
C PHE A 8 8.54 -2.79 -20.99
N PRO A 9 9.19 -1.67 -21.32
CA PRO A 9 8.67 -0.35 -20.97
C PRO A 9 7.38 -0.05 -21.74
N ALA A 10 6.34 0.40 -21.05
CA ALA A 10 4.99 0.62 -21.62
C ALA A 10 4.94 1.55 -22.84
N LYS A 11 5.92 2.45 -22.98
CA LYS A 11 6.07 3.35 -24.14
C LYS A 11 6.56 2.65 -25.41
N THR A 12 6.90 1.37 -25.34
CA THR A 12 7.42 0.58 -26.45
C THR A 12 6.31 -0.25 -27.08
N LEU A 13 6.17 -0.22 -28.40
CA LEU A 13 5.28 -1.13 -29.11
C LEU A 13 5.91 -2.51 -29.23
N ARG A 14 5.29 -3.53 -28.63
CA ARG A 14 5.65 -4.95 -28.77
C ARG A 14 4.42 -5.75 -29.22
N LYS A 15 4.57 -6.54 -30.28
CA LYS A 15 3.51 -7.41 -30.83
C LYS A 15 3.79 -8.88 -30.50
N GLN A 16 3.94 -9.21 -29.23
CA GLN A 16 4.30 -10.56 -28.79
C GLN A 16 3.26 -11.06 -27.79
N GLU A 17 2.75 -12.28 -27.98
CA GLU A 17 1.63 -12.83 -27.18
C GLU A 17 1.95 -12.97 -25.68
N LYS A 18 3.23 -13.16 -25.33
CA LYS A 18 3.69 -13.37 -23.95
C LYS A 18 4.55 -12.22 -23.45
N ALA A 19 4.07 -11.00 -23.66
CA ALA A 19 4.77 -9.80 -23.25
C ALA A 19 3.83 -8.86 -22.48
N LEU A 20 4.32 -8.28 -21.38
CA LEU A 20 3.57 -7.36 -20.54
C LEU A 20 4.28 -6.01 -20.44
N PRO A 21 3.59 -4.88 -20.72
CA PRO A 21 4.15 -3.55 -20.53
C PRO A 21 4.20 -3.19 -19.04
N LEU A 22 5.31 -2.55 -18.62
CA LEU A 22 5.48 -1.98 -17.29
C LEU A 22 5.79 -0.49 -17.39
N ASP A 23 5.23 0.32 -16.50
CA ASP A 23 5.60 1.73 -16.36
C ASP A 23 6.91 1.87 -15.55
N PHE A 24 7.95 1.21 -16.06
CA PHE A 24 9.29 1.17 -15.50
C PHE A 24 10.29 0.99 -16.64
N SER A 25 11.45 1.64 -16.55
CA SER A 25 12.44 1.65 -17.64
C SER A 25 13.80 1.08 -17.26
N ASN A 26 14.15 1.00 -15.98
CA ASN A 26 15.51 0.66 -15.53
C ASN A 26 15.64 -0.82 -15.18
N PHE A 27 15.30 -1.69 -16.14
CA PHE A 27 15.23 -3.15 -15.94
C PHE A 27 16.56 -3.80 -15.59
N ASP A 28 17.67 -3.21 -16.03
CA ASP A 28 19.04 -3.61 -15.70
C ASP A 28 19.37 -3.48 -14.21
N LYS A 29 18.59 -2.69 -13.46
CA LYS A 29 18.76 -2.54 -12.00
C LYS A 29 18.10 -3.63 -11.19
N ILE A 30 17.31 -4.51 -11.80
CA ILE A 30 16.59 -5.55 -11.08
C ILE A 30 17.41 -6.85 -11.12
N PRO A 31 17.90 -7.36 -9.97
CA PRO A 31 18.74 -8.56 -9.95
C PRO A 31 18.01 -9.80 -10.46
N THR A 32 18.74 -10.70 -11.13
CA THR A 32 18.24 -12.04 -11.45
C THR A 32 17.87 -12.79 -10.17
N ASN A 33 16.94 -13.75 -10.27
CA ASN A 33 16.30 -14.45 -9.15
C ASN A 33 15.45 -13.60 -8.20
N SER A 34 15.36 -12.27 -8.38
CA SER A 34 14.39 -11.48 -7.63
C SER A 34 12.96 -11.65 -8.18
N HIS A 35 11.98 -11.12 -7.46
CA HIS A 35 10.56 -11.29 -7.74
C HIS A 35 9.91 -9.96 -8.12
N ILE A 36 8.95 -10.04 -9.05
CA ILE A 36 8.03 -8.96 -9.42
C ILE A 36 6.62 -9.46 -9.12
N TYR A 37 5.89 -8.68 -8.35
CA TYR A 37 4.52 -8.97 -7.98
C TYR A 37 3.56 -8.04 -8.72
N ILE A 38 2.44 -8.57 -9.19
CA ILE A 38 1.38 -7.81 -9.88
C ILE A 38 0.06 -8.04 -9.14
N ASP A 39 -0.79 -7.00 -9.09
CA ASP A 39 -2.13 -7.05 -8.50
C ASP A 39 -2.10 -7.51 -7.04
N ASP A 40 -1.47 -6.71 -6.18
CA ASP A 40 -1.37 -6.97 -4.74
C ASP A 40 -0.79 -8.35 -4.38
N GLY A 41 0.13 -8.86 -5.21
CA GLY A 41 0.81 -10.13 -4.98
C GLY A 41 0.04 -11.35 -5.46
N ASN A 42 -1.14 -11.17 -6.08
CA ASN A 42 -1.91 -12.27 -6.67
C ASN A 42 -1.17 -12.95 -7.84
N ILE A 43 -0.20 -12.26 -8.43
CA ILE A 43 0.66 -12.77 -9.50
C ILE A 43 2.11 -12.59 -9.07
N ASP A 44 2.90 -13.66 -9.17
CA ASP A 44 4.32 -13.69 -8.82
C ASP A 44 5.16 -14.12 -10.04
N LEU A 45 6.14 -13.29 -10.36
CA LEU A 45 7.07 -13.47 -11.47
C LEU A 45 8.51 -13.47 -10.95
N LYS A 46 9.23 -14.57 -11.17
CA LYS A 46 10.65 -14.67 -10.83
C LYS A 46 11.51 -14.27 -12.02
N ILE A 47 12.41 -13.31 -11.82
CA ILE A 47 13.30 -12.81 -12.88
C ILE A 47 14.34 -13.88 -13.22
N ILE A 48 14.40 -14.22 -14.50
CA ILE A 48 15.37 -15.16 -15.06
C ILE A 48 16.56 -14.40 -15.64
N ASP A 49 16.27 -13.33 -16.38
CA ASP A 49 17.26 -12.54 -17.10
C ASP A 49 16.80 -11.09 -17.26
N SER A 50 17.73 -10.16 -17.37
CA SER A 50 17.46 -8.73 -17.43
C SER A 50 18.47 -8.03 -18.34
N CYS A 51 17.98 -7.13 -19.18
CA CYS A 51 18.82 -6.17 -19.91
C CYS A 51 18.22 -4.76 -19.81
N SER A 52 18.85 -3.77 -20.44
CA SER A 52 18.38 -2.38 -20.39
C SER A 52 17.02 -2.14 -21.08
N LYS A 53 16.58 -3.04 -21.96
CA LYS A 53 15.37 -2.85 -22.78
C LYS A 53 14.17 -3.65 -22.30
N PHE A 54 14.39 -4.79 -21.65
CA PHE A 54 13.35 -5.70 -21.20
C PHE A 54 13.94 -6.67 -20.17
N LEU A 55 13.05 -7.35 -19.45
CA LEU A 55 13.42 -8.51 -18.63
C LEU A 55 12.62 -9.75 -19.03
N ILE A 56 13.16 -10.93 -18.74
CA ILE A 56 12.46 -12.20 -18.87
C ILE A 56 12.18 -12.73 -17.48
N ALA A 57 10.91 -13.04 -17.21
CA ALA A 57 10.47 -13.59 -15.95
C ALA A 57 9.72 -14.93 -16.14
N GLN A 58 9.84 -15.81 -15.15
CA GLN A 58 9.07 -17.05 -15.04
C GLN A 58 7.85 -16.82 -14.16
N VAL A 59 6.67 -17.26 -14.61
CA VAL A 59 5.45 -17.23 -13.79
C VAL A 59 5.52 -18.25 -12.66
N VAL A 60 5.62 -17.79 -11.41
CA VAL A 60 5.60 -18.62 -10.20
C VAL A 60 4.17 -18.84 -9.74
N LEU A 61 3.42 -17.75 -9.52
CA LEU A 61 2.00 -17.75 -9.20
C LEU A 61 1.20 -17.17 -10.38
N PRO A 62 0.39 -17.98 -11.08
CA PRO A 62 -0.41 -17.50 -12.21
C PRO A 62 -1.65 -16.72 -11.75
N GLY A 63 -2.07 -15.75 -12.55
CA GLY A 63 -3.33 -15.03 -12.39
C GLY A 63 -3.72 -14.26 -13.65
N ILE A 64 -4.89 -13.61 -13.60
CA ILE A 64 -5.39 -12.79 -14.71
C ILE A 64 -4.85 -11.36 -14.54
N VAL A 65 -4.10 -10.88 -15.54
CA VAL A 65 -3.60 -9.50 -15.55
C VAL A 65 -4.65 -8.60 -16.19
N TYR A 66 -5.16 -7.65 -15.41
CA TYR A 66 -5.98 -6.54 -15.93
C TYR A 66 -5.11 -5.30 -16.19
N SER A 67 -5.65 -4.31 -16.89
CA SER A 67 -4.95 -3.04 -17.14
C SER A 67 -4.78 -2.23 -15.86
N ASN A 68 -3.70 -1.43 -15.79
CA ASN A 68 -3.40 -0.48 -14.71
C ASN A 68 -3.30 -1.12 -13.30
N LYS A 69 -2.85 -2.38 -13.23
CA LYS A 69 -2.58 -3.05 -11.95
C LYS A 69 -1.25 -2.61 -11.36
N GLY A 70 -1.21 -2.52 -10.04
CA GLY A 70 0.00 -2.20 -9.28
C GLY A 70 1.09 -3.24 -9.50
N VAL A 71 2.34 -2.78 -9.53
CA VAL A 71 3.52 -3.61 -9.74
C VAL A 71 4.51 -3.31 -8.63
N ASN A 72 4.95 -4.35 -7.94
CA ASN A 72 5.85 -4.26 -6.80
C ASN A 72 7.13 -5.04 -7.07
N ILE A 73 8.28 -4.39 -6.86
CA ILE A 73 9.61 -4.96 -7.12
C ILE A 73 10.45 -4.77 -5.84
N PRO A 74 10.37 -5.70 -4.86
CA PRO A 74 11.00 -5.50 -3.55
C PRO A 74 12.52 -5.35 -3.61
N SER A 75 13.18 -5.95 -4.60
CA SER A 75 14.63 -5.85 -4.79
C SER A 75 15.07 -4.47 -5.29
N LEU A 76 14.14 -3.65 -5.81
CA LEU A 76 14.47 -2.34 -6.33
C LEU A 76 14.57 -1.34 -5.19
N ASN A 77 15.81 -1.02 -4.82
CA ASN A 77 16.08 0.00 -3.84
C ASN A 77 15.91 1.40 -4.46
N LEU A 78 14.69 1.94 -4.41
CA LEU A 78 14.31 3.24 -4.99
C LEU A 78 14.87 4.46 -4.23
N GLN A 79 15.88 4.27 -3.37
CA GLN A 79 16.40 5.24 -2.40
C GLN A 79 16.69 6.65 -2.94
N ASN A 80 16.93 6.83 -4.23
CA ASN A 80 17.43 8.10 -4.79
C ASN A 80 16.42 8.94 -5.60
N ASN A 81 15.15 8.54 -5.67
CA ASN A 81 14.15 9.36 -6.37
C ASN A 81 13.30 10.14 -5.37
N ASN A 82 13.10 11.43 -5.68
CA ASN A 82 12.10 12.27 -5.04
C ASN A 82 10.74 11.56 -5.17
N ILE A 83 10.18 11.09 -4.05
CA ILE A 83 8.93 10.31 -4.06
C ILE A 83 7.77 11.11 -4.65
N ILE A 84 7.82 12.44 -4.50
CA ILE A 84 6.78 13.32 -5.01
C ILE A 84 6.96 13.49 -6.52
N THR A 85 6.09 12.82 -7.26
CA THR A 85 5.98 12.90 -8.72
C THR A 85 5.33 14.22 -9.15
N ASP A 86 5.40 14.54 -10.44
CA ASP A 86 4.68 15.70 -10.98
C ASP A 86 3.16 15.53 -10.92
N LYS A 87 2.67 14.28 -10.96
CA LYS A 87 1.27 13.96 -10.68
C LYS A 87 0.92 14.31 -9.23
N ASP A 88 1.75 13.91 -8.26
CA ASP A 88 1.49 14.23 -6.84
C ASP A 88 1.46 15.74 -6.60
N LYS A 89 2.31 16.52 -7.28
CA LYS A 89 2.25 18.00 -7.19
C LYS A 89 0.93 18.55 -7.73
N THR A 90 0.38 17.94 -8.77
CA THR A 90 -0.94 18.28 -9.33
C THR A 90 -2.04 17.95 -8.33
N ASP A 91 -2.00 16.75 -7.75
CA ASP A 91 -2.98 16.27 -6.77
C ASP A 91 -2.94 17.11 -5.49
N ILE A 92 -1.76 17.56 -5.05
CA ILE A 92 -1.61 18.51 -3.95
C ILE A 92 -2.24 19.86 -4.31
N GLY A 93 -2.12 20.32 -5.56
CA GLY A 93 -2.83 21.51 -6.03
C GLY A 93 -4.35 21.38 -5.91
N PHE A 94 -4.89 20.20 -6.22
CA PHE A 94 -6.29 19.88 -5.99
C PHE A 94 -6.65 19.90 -4.50
N ALA A 95 -5.85 19.24 -3.65
CA ALA A 95 -6.07 19.21 -2.20
C ALA A 95 -6.12 20.61 -1.58
N VAL A 96 -5.21 21.50 -1.99
CA VAL A 96 -5.16 22.92 -1.56
C VAL A 96 -6.41 23.66 -2.01
N LYS A 97 -6.82 23.50 -3.27
CA LYS A 97 -8.01 24.15 -3.84
C LYS A 97 -9.29 23.74 -3.09
N HIS A 98 -9.37 22.49 -2.67
CA HIS A 98 -10.55 21.90 -2.03
C HIS A 98 -10.46 21.85 -0.51
N GLN A 99 -9.40 22.40 0.09
CA GLN A 99 -9.20 22.44 1.55
C GLN A 99 -9.33 21.05 2.20
N VAL A 100 -8.70 20.04 1.61
CA VAL A 100 -8.67 18.67 2.16
C VAL A 100 -7.93 18.63 3.50
N ASP A 101 -8.57 18.11 4.54
CA ASP A 101 -8.05 18.11 5.92
C ASP A 101 -6.80 17.24 6.10
N ILE A 102 -6.77 16.07 5.45
CA ILE A 102 -5.73 15.05 5.64
C ILE A 102 -5.11 14.64 4.30
N ILE A 103 -3.78 14.63 4.23
CA ILE A 103 -3.00 14.10 3.11
C ILE A 103 -2.27 12.85 3.58
N ALA A 104 -2.68 11.69 3.04
CA ALA A 104 -1.99 10.42 3.27
C ALA A 104 -0.88 10.21 2.22
N GLN A 105 0.39 10.33 2.62
CA GLN A 105 1.52 10.14 1.73
C GLN A 105 1.83 8.66 1.54
N SER A 106 1.83 8.19 0.30
CA SER A 106 2.18 6.80 -0.05
C SER A 106 3.70 6.57 -0.02
N PHE A 107 4.08 5.31 0.21
CA PHE A 107 5.43 4.77 0.17
C PHE A 107 6.44 5.52 1.03
N VAL A 108 6.05 5.97 2.22
CA VAL A 108 6.96 6.69 3.13
C VAL A 108 8.05 5.74 3.61
N ARG A 109 9.31 6.08 3.36
CA ARG A 109 10.47 5.24 3.73
C ARG A 109 11.26 5.81 4.89
N ASN A 110 11.27 7.14 5.03
CA ASN A 110 12.09 7.85 6.01
C ASN A 110 11.53 9.26 6.26
N LYS A 111 12.13 9.95 7.23
CA LYS A 111 11.76 11.32 7.60
C LYS A 111 11.86 12.36 6.47
N GLN A 112 12.80 12.18 5.53
CA GLN A 112 13.01 13.13 4.43
C GLN A 112 11.81 13.13 3.47
N ASP A 113 11.17 11.98 3.26
CA ASP A 113 9.98 11.87 2.42
C ASP A 113 8.84 12.76 2.96
N ILE A 114 8.63 12.78 4.28
CA ILE A 114 7.64 13.64 4.95
C ILE A 114 8.06 15.12 4.92
N GLN A 115 9.34 15.42 5.17
CA GLN A 115 9.86 16.79 5.12
C GLN A 115 9.68 17.42 3.73
N ASN A 116 9.86 16.62 2.67
CA ASN A 116 9.65 17.07 1.29
C ASN A 116 8.18 17.45 1.05
N LEU A 117 7.23 16.65 1.53
CA LEU A 117 5.80 16.96 1.44
C LEU A 117 5.46 18.21 2.24
N LYS A 118 5.86 18.29 3.51
CA LYS A 118 5.59 19.46 4.37
C LYS A 118 6.18 20.75 3.78
N LYS A 119 7.38 20.69 3.18
CA LYS A 119 7.97 21.82 2.44
C LYS A 119 7.12 22.25 1.26
N LEU A 120 6.59 21.31 0.47
CA LEU A 120 5.74 21.60 -0.67
C LEU A 120 4.40 22.23 -0.26
N LEU A 121 3.79 21.74 0.82
CA LEU A 121 2.57 22.32 1.39
C LEU A 121 2.81 23.74 1.91
N ALA A 122 3.93 23.96 2.63
CA ALA A 122 4.34 25.27 3.10
C ALA A 122 4.56 26.27 1.95
N GLN A 123 5.17 25.85 0.84
CA GLN A 123 5.32 26.69 -0.37
C GLN A 123 3.98 27.12 -0.98
N LYS A 124 2.90 26.40 -0.70
CA LYS A 124 1.54 26.71 -1.14
C LYS A 124 0.71 27.42 -0.07
N ASN A 125 1.33 27.80 1.07
CA ASN A 125 0.65 28.37 2.24
C ASN A 125 -0.52 27.50 2.71
N TYR A 126 -0.36 26.18 2.67
CA TYR A 126 -1.42 25.24 3.00
C TYR A 126 -0.99 24.34 4.16
N SER A 127 -1.90 24.15 5.11
CA SER A 127 -1.71 23.28 6.27
C SER A 127 -2.78 22.20 6.24
N ALA A 128 -2.35 20.95 6.11
CA ALA A 128 -3.18 19.77 6.26
C ALA A 128 -2.46 18.82 7.20
N GLU A 129 -3.22 17.96 7.86
CA GLU A 129 -2.64 16.83 8.60
C GLU A 129 -1.98 15.87 7.60
N VAL A 130 -0.82 15.37 7.96
CA VAL A 130 -0.05 14.42 7.17
C VAL A 130 -0.12 13.06 7.86
N VAL A 131 -0.58 12.07 7.10
CA VAL A 131 -0.56 10.66 7.51
C VAL A 131 0.48 9.93 6.68
N ALA A 132 1.43 9.26 7.34
CA ALA A 132 2.39 8.41 6.64
C ALA A 132 1.80 7.04 6.34
N LYS A 133 1.72 6.64 5.07
CA LYS A 133 1.39 5.24 4.72
C LYS A 133 2.65 4.40 4.83
N ILE A 134 2.61 3.43 5.75
CA ILE A 134 3.69 2.48 6.01
C ILE A 134 3.38 1.21 5.22
N GLU A 135 4.14 1.01 4.16
CA GLU A 135 3.88 -0.03 3.14
C GLU A 135 5.05 -1.00 2.98
N ASN A 136 6.26 -0.64 3.42
CA ASN A 136 7.47 -1.39 3.15
C ASN A 136 8.42 -1.45 4.35
N ARG A 137 9.46 -2.28 4.21
CA ARG A 137 10.49 -2.50 5.24
C ARG A 137 11.13 -1.19 5.70
N SER A 138 11.48 -0.29 4.77
CA SER A 138 12.14 0.97 5.12
C SER A 138 11.25 1.87 5.98
N GLY A 139 9.95 1.98 5.68
CA GLY A 139 9.01 2.74 6.49
C GLY A 139 8.88 2.18 7.91
N ILE A 140 8.89 0.85 8.05
CA ILE A 140 8.84 0.16 9.34
C ILE A 140 10.13 0.41 10.14
N ASP A 141 11.29 0.20 9.53
CA ASP A 141 12.58 0.32 10.20
C ASP A 141 12.89 1.78 10.62
N ASN A 142 12.30 2.76 9.94
CA ASN A 142 12.47 4.18 10.23
C ASN A 142 11.28 4.81 10.99
N ILE A 143 10.36 4.01 11.53
CA ILE A 143 9.09 4.50 12.08
C ILE A 143 9.29 5.56 13.17
N GLU A 144 10.25 5.38 14.07
CA GLU A 144 10.53 6.32 15.16
C GLU A 144 11.03 7.68 14.67
N ALA A 145 11.66 7.74 13.50
CA ALA A 145 12.09 8.99 12.88
C ALA A 145 10.97 9.66 12.07
N ILE A 146 9.96 8.90 11.64
CA ILE A 146 8.81 9.38 10.86
C ILE A 146 7.73 9.96 11.80
N LEU A 147 7.39 9.25 12.87
CA LEU A 147 6.29 9.59 13.78
C LEU A 147 6.31 11.04 14.31
N PRO A 148 7.46 11.63 14.71
CA PRO A 148 7.50 13.02 15.17
C PRO A 148 7.04 14.04 14.13
N LEU A 149 7.06 13.68 12.85
CA LEU A 149 6.78 14.59 11.73
C LEU A 149 5.37 14.46 11.18
N VAL A 150 4.56 13.53 11.67
CA VAL A 150 3.20 13.26 11.16
C VAL A 150 2.17 13.30 12.28
N GLU A 151 0.91 13.43 11.91
CA GLU A 151 -0.22 13.42 12.82
C GLU A 151 -0.65 11.98 13.15
N GLY A 152 -0.48 11.07 12.18
CA GLY A 152 -0.67 9.64 12.36
C GLY A 152 -0.02 8.81 11.25
N ILE A 153 -0.23 7.50 11.32
CA ILE A 153 0.20 6.56 10.27
C ILE A 153 -0.98 5.75 9.75
N MET A 154 -0.85 5.27 8.53
CA MET A 154 -1.72 4.26 7.93
C MET A 154 -0.92 3.00 7.66
N ILE A 155 -1.30 1.90 8.30
CA ILE A 155 -0.68 0.58 8.12
C ILE A 155 -1.34 -0.06 6.91
N ALA A 156 -0.68 -0.01 5.76
CA ALA A 156 -1.19 -0.45 4.47
C ALA A 156 -0.83 -1.92 4.22
N ARG A 157 -1.67 -2.81 4.74
CA ARG A 157 -1.37 -4.25 4.85
C ARG A 157 -1.30 -4.97 3.51
N GLY A 158 -2.06 -4.51 2.51
CA GLY A 158 -2.01 -5.01 1.14
C GLY A 158 -0.62 -4.84 0.56
N ASP A 159 -0.11 -3.61 0.50
CA ASP A 159 1.25 -3.32 0.03
C ASP A 159 2.32 -4.01 0.89
N MET A 160 2.16 -4.01 2.22
CA MET A 160 3.08 -4.74 3.13
C MET A 160 3.09 -6.24 2.84
N GLY A 161 1.95 -6.86 2.56
CA GLY A 161 1.84 -8.27 2.24
C GLY A 161 2.49 -8.66 0.92
N VAL A 162 2.70 -7.69 0.03
CA VAL A 162 3.47 -7.88 -1.21
C VAL A 162 4.96 -7.68 -0.97
N LEU A 163 5.32 -6.66 -0.18
CA LEU A 163 6.71 -6.25 0.00
C LEU A 163 7.44 -6.99 1.12
N LEU A 164 6.71 -7.66 2.01
CA LEU A 164 7.22 -8.41 3.15
C LEU A 164 6.72 -9.87 3.09
N PRO A 165 7.41 -10.81 3.76
CA PRO A 165 6.81 -12.12 4.00
C PRO A 165 5.47 -11.97 4.73
N ILE A 166 4.42 -12.61 4.20
CA ILE A 166 3.03 -12.43 4.67
C ILE A 166 2.86 -12.68 6.18
N TYR A 167 3.65 -13.60 6.75
CA TYR A 167 3.60 -13.92 8.18
C TYR A 167 4.19 -12.81 9.07
N GLU A 168 4.98 -11.89 8.51
CA GLU A 168 5.49 -10.74 9.26
C GLU A 168 4.43 -9.64 9.42
N VAL A 169 3.53 -9.48 8.45
CA VAL A 169 2.53 -8.39 8.43
C VAL A 169 1.77 -8.23 9.74
N PRO A 170 1.15 -9.27 10.34
CA PRO A 170 0.43 -9.11 11.61
C PRO A 170 1.35 -8.72 12.77
N VAL A 171 2.61 -9.19 12.77
CA VAL A 171 3.60 -8.82 13.79
C VAL A 171 3.99 -7.35 13.65
N ARG A 172 4.24 -6.90 12.41
CA ARG A 172 4.62 -5.51 12.12
C ARG A 172 3.48 -4.55 12.41
N GLN A 173 2.23 -4.92 12.12
CA GLN A 173 1.06 -4.12 12.51
C GLN A 173 1.07 -3.82 14.01
N LYS A 174 1.19 -4.84 14.86
CA LYS A 174 1.22 -4.66 16.32
C LYS A 174 2.38 -3.75 16.77
N GLN A 175 3.56 -3.92 16.18
CA GLN A 175 4.72 -3.06 16.46
C GLN A 175 4.46 -1.60 16.10
N LEU A 176 3.87 -1.36 14.92
CA LEU A 176 3.53 0.00 14.45
C LEU A 176 2.45 0.66 15.31
N LEU A 177 1.41 -0.09 15.70
CA LEU A 177 0.36 0.39 16.61
C LEU A 177 0.95 0.79 17.98
N LEU A 178 1.83 -0.04 18.54
CA LEU A 178 2.52 0.28 19.79
C LEU A 178 3.41 1.53 19.65
N ALA A 179 4.13 1.66 18.53
CA ALA A 179 4.93 2.85 18.28
C ALA A 179 4.06 4.12 18.20
N CYS A 180 2.91 4.08 17.52
CA CYS A 180 1.94 5.17 17.51
C CYS A 180 1.49 5.57 18.91
N GLN A 181 1.11 4.60 19.75
CA GLN A 181 0.71 4.83 21.13
C GLN A 181 1.82 5.51 21.94
N ASN A 182 3.06 5.03 21.82
CA ASN A 182 4.21 5.61 22.53
C ASN A 182 4.51 7.05 22.13
N PHE A 183 4.24 7.43 20.88
CA PHE A 183 4.45 8.79 20.37
C PHE A 183 3.19 9.67 20.45
N GLY A 184 2.07 9.16 20.96
CA GLY A 184 0.80 9.88 21.00
C GLY A 184 0.28 10.25 19.61
N LYS A 185 0.46 9.36 18.63
CA LYS A 185 0.02 9.54 17.23
C LYS A 185 -1.11 8.58 16.92
N PHE A 186 -2.07 9.00 16.11
CA PHE A 186 -3.14 8.11 15.71
C PHE A 186 -2.66 7.09 14.67
N SER A 187 -3.40 6.00 14.55
CA SER A 187 -3.11 4.88 13.67
C SER A 187 -4.35 4.43 12.92
N ILE A 188 -4.17 4.15 11.63
CA ILE A 188 -5.22 3.63 10.74
C ILE A 188 -4.78 2.25 10.28
N VAL A 189 -5.53 1.20 10.61
CA VAL A 189 -5.33 -0.14 10.01
C VAL A 189 -6.13 -0.20 8.72
N ALA A 190 -5.43 -0.39 7.60
CA ALA A 190 -6.00 -0.24 6.28
C ALA A 190 -5.82 -1.48 5.42
N THR A 191 -6.66 -1.56 4.37
CA THR A 191 -6.73 -2.59 3.32
C THR A 191 -7.12 -3.98 3.84
N GLN A 192 -7.86 -4.73 3.03
CA GLN A 192 -8.28 -6.11 3.32
C GLN A 192 -8.99 -6.29 4.68
N MET A 193 -9.75 -5.29 5.13
CA MET A 193 -10.50 -5.41 6.39
C MET A 193 -11.76 -6.26 6.20
N LEU A 194 -12.53 -5.99 5.14
CA LEU A 194 -13.75 -6.73 4.78
C LEU A 194 -13.77 -7.03 3.27
N GLU A 195 -12.61 -7.35 2.69
CA GLU A 195 -12.39 -7.48 1.23
C GLU A 195 -13.44 -8.32 0.50
N SER A 196 -13.85 -9.45 1.08
CA SER A 196 -14.83 -10.35 0.50
C SER A 196 -16.21 -9.70 0.31
N MET A 197 -16.50 -8.62 1.05
CA MET A 197 -17.76 -7.88 0.94
C MET A 197 -17.87 -7.02 -0.32
N LYS A 198 -16.80 -6.88 -1.11
CA LYS A 198 -16.90 -6.32 -2.47
C LYS A 198 -17.86 -7.12 -3.32
N GLU A 199 -17.85 -8.45 -3.17
CA GLU A 199 -18.62 -9.37 -4.00
C GLU A 199 -19.74 -10.08 -3.21
N ASN A 200 -19.66 -10.12 -1.89
CA ASN A 200 -20.56 -10.87 -1.02
C ASN A 200 -21.27 -9.96 -0.01
N LEU A 201 -22.50 -10.31 0.37
CA LEU A 201 -23.26 -9.53 1.36
C LEU A 201 -22.73 -9.69 2.80
N LYS A 202 -21.90 -10.71 3.07
CA LYS A 202 -21.36 -11.01 4.39
C LYS A 202 -19.86 -11.27 4.30
N PRO A 203 -19.08 -10.84 5.31
CA PRO A 203 -17.66 -11.13 5.37
C PRO A 203 -17.41 -12.58 5.81
N THR A 204 -16.17 -13.01 5.68
CA THR A 204 -15.66 -14.24 6.27
C THR A 204 -15.46 -14.09 7.77
N ARG A 205 -15.41 -15.22 8.50
CA ARG A 205 -15.08 -15.21 9.94
C ARG A 205 -13.66 -14.69 10.21
N ALA A 206 -12.74 -14.90 9.28
CA ALA A 206 -11.37 -14.43 9.39
C ALA A 206 -11.32 -12.89 9.34
N GLU A 207 -12.02 -12.27 8.41
CA GLU A 207 -12.14 -10.80 8.30
C GLU A 207 -12.78 -10.18 9.54
N VAL A 208 -13.86 -10.78 10.06
CA VAL A 208 -14.48 -10.33 11.31
C VAL A 208 -13.49 -10.38 12.47
N SER A 209 -12.73 -11.48 12.59
CA SER A 209 -11.70 -11.61 13.62
C SER A 209 -10.55 -10.62 13.42
N ASP A 210 -10.20 -10.31 12.18
CA ASP A 210 -9.12 -9.37 11.86
C ASP A 210 -9.48 -7.93 12.28
N VAL A 211 -10.69 -7.47 11.93
CA VAL A 211 -11.23 -6.19 12.40
C VAL A 211 -11.26 -6.13 13.93
N ALA A 212 -11.80 -7.17 14.59
CA ALA A 212 -11.86 -7.21 16.05
C ALA A 212 -10.47 -7.16 16.71
N ASN A 213 -9.48 -7.87 16.14
CA ASN A 213 -8.11 -7.82 16.64
C ASN A 213 -7.46 -6.44 16.44
N ALA A 214 -7.72 -5.75 15.32
CA ALA A 214 -7.23 -4.39 15.12
C ALA A 214 -7.78 -3.42 16.18
N VAL A 215 -9.05 -3.58 16.56
CA VAL A 215 -9.67 -2.82 17.67
C VAL A 215 -9.03 -3.18 19.01
N TRP A 216 -8.83 -4.47 19.31
CA TRP A 216 -8.14 -4.90 20.55
C TRP A 216 -6.70 -4.44 20.64
N ASP A 217 -6.00 -4.34 19.52
CA ASP A 217 -4.65 -3.77 19.42
C ASP A 217 -4.64 -2.24 19.57
N LYS A 218 -5.82 -1.63 19.78
CA LYS A 218 -6.05 -0.20 19.96
C LYS A 218 -5.64 0.63 18.74
N ALA A 219 -5.99 0.16 17.55
CA ALA A 219 -6.01 1.03 16.38
C ALA A 219 -7.05 2.14 16.60
N ASP A 220 -6.69 3.38 16.27
CA ASP A 220 -7.62 4.52 16.38
C ASP A 220 -8.69 4.47 15.28
N TYR A 221 -8.31 3.99 14.10
CA TYR A 221 -9.19 3.85 12.96
C TYR A 221 -8.96 2.53 12.21
N VAL A 222 -10.02 2.04 11.59
CA VAL A 222 -9.98 0.99 10.57
C VAL A 222 -10.55 1.54 9.26
N MET A 223 -9.99 1.13 8.13
CA MET A 223 -10.30 1.71 6.83
C MET A 223 -10.86 0.69 5.84
N LEU A 224 -11.96 1.06 5.19
CA LEU A 224 -12.50 0.37 4.01
C LEU A 224 -11.92 1.02 2.74
N SER A 225 -11.52 0.18 1.78
CA SER A 225 -10.88 0.60 0.53
C SER A 225 -11.79 0.33 -0.66
N ALA A 226 -11.59 -0.79 -1.35
CA ALA A 226 -12.36 -1.14 -2.55
C ALA A 226 -13.80 -1.56 -2.21
N GLU A 227 -14.03 -2.01 -0.97
CA GLU A 227 -15.33 -2.42 -0.46
C GLU A 227 -16.38 -1.30 -0.59
N THR A 228 -15.99 -0.06 -0.34
CA THR A 228 -16.88 1.12 -0.45
C THR A 228 -16.74 1.86 -1.78
N ALA A 229 -15.56 1.83 -2.40
CA ALA A 229 -15.31 2.57 -3.63
C ALA A 229 -15.93 1.92 -4.88
N ILE A 230 -15.86 0.58 -4.98
CA ILE A 230 -16.28 -0.17 -6.16
C ILE A 230 -17.05 -1.46 -5.85
N GLY A 231 -17.27 -1.77 -4.56
CA GLY A 231 -17.96 -2.97 -4.12
C GLY A 231 -19.47 -2.95 -4.42
N LYS A 232 -20.09 -4.14 -4.46
CA LYS A 232 -21.53 -4.33 -4.68
C LYS A 232 -22.38 -3.94 -3.48
N TYR A 233 -21.80 -3.98 -2.27
CA TYR A 233 -22.51 -3.78 -1.00
C TYR A 233 -21.83 -2.73 -0.11
N PRO A 234 -21.61 -1.49 -0.59
CA PRO A 234 -20.81 -0.50 0.13
C PRO A 234 -21.47 -0.05 1.44
N VAL A 235 -22.81 0.05 1.47
CA VAL A 235 -23.56 0.47 2.66
C VAL A 235 -23.52 -0.62 3.73
N GLU A 236 -23.78 -1.86 3.33
CA GLU A 236 -23.77 -3.02 4.22
C GLU A 236 -22.37 -3.30 4.77
N THR A 237 -21.32 -3.03 3.97
CA THR A 237 -19.92 -3.12 4.43
C THR A 237 -19.67 -2.13 5.57
N VAL A 238 -20.08 -0.87 5.44
CA VAL A 238 -19.92 0.13 6.51
C VAL A 238 -20.72 -0.27 7.76
N GLN A 239 -21.95 -0.74 7.59
CA GLN A 239 -22.78 -1.22 8.72
C GLN A 239 -22.15 -2.43 9.41
N MET A 240 -21.60 -3.38 8.65
CA MET A 240 -20.90 -4.55 9.19
C MET A 240 -19.65 -4.13 9.98
N MET A 241 -18.83 -3.24 9.41
CA MET A 241 -17.66 -2.68 10.09
C MET A 241 -18.06 -2.05 11.43
N GLN A 242 -19.11 -1.21 11.44
CA GLN A 242 -19.63 -0.60 12.66
C GLN A 242 -20.09 -1.65 13.69
N GLN A 243 -20.86 -2.67 13.27
CA GLN A 243 -21.32 -3.72 14.18
C GLN A 243 -20.18 -4.49 14.83
N ILE A 244 -19.12 -4.80 14.07
CA ILE A 244 -17.94 -5.48 14.62
C ILE A 244 -17.24 -4.58 15.63
N ILE A 245 -17.04 -3.30 15.30
CA ILE A 245 -16.40 -2.31 16.18
C ILE A 245 -17.19 -2.17 17.49
N ASP A 246 -18.49 -1.87 17.41
CA ASP A 246 -19.35 -1.63 18.58
C ASP A 246 -19.39 -2.86 19.50
N TYR A 247 -19.55 -4.05 18.91
CA TYR A 247 -19.56 -5.29 19.67
C TYR A 247 -18.21 -5.56 20.32
N THR A 248 -17.10 -5.36 19.60
CA THR A 248 -15.75 -5.57 20.13
C THR A 248 -15.45 -4.61 21.28
N TYR A 249 -15.82 -3.34 21.14
CA TYR A 249 -15.60 -2.33 22.17
C TYR A 249 -16.30 -2.66 23.49
N SER A 250 -17.47 -3.29 23.44
CA SER A 250 -18.23 -3.70 24.64
C SER A 250 -17.49 -4.69 25.55
N PHE A 251 -16.39 -5.29 25.08
CA PHE A 251 -15.51 -6.19 25.86
C PHE A 251 -14.12 -5.61 26.16
N THR A 252 -13.87 -4.33 25.80
CA THR A 252 -12.59 -3.65 26.02
C THR A 252 -12.63 -2.56 27.09
N SER A 253 -13.85 -2.17 27.49
CA SER A 253 -14.14 -1.24 28.59
C SER A 253 -14.11 -1.90 29.95
#